data_AF-A0A951BMD6-F1
#
_entry.id   AF-A0A951BMD6-F1
#
_cell.length_a   1.000
_cell.length_b   1.000
_cell.length_c   1.000
_cell.angle_alpha   90.00
_cell.angle_beta   90.00
_cell.angle_gamma   90.00
#
_symmetry.space_group_name_H-M   'P 1'
#
loop_
_entity.id
_entity.type
_entity.pdbx_description
1 polymer ?
#
loop_
_entity_poly.entity_id
_entity_poly.type
_entity_poly.pdbx_seq_one_letter_code
_entity_poly.pdbx_strand_id
1 'polypeptide(L)' 'MELEITGFCQLKCKHCYADSSPESDHGTMTADDWERVIDDAQALSVDTVQFIGGEPTLYPELPRLVVLVGRGVGFRF' A
#
# COMPACT_ATOMS: atom_id res chain seq x y z
N MET A 1 4.82 0.69 -9.56
CA MET A 1 3.48 0.13 -9.31
C MET A 1 2.93 0.77 -8.04
N GLU A 2 1.69 1.26 -8.10
CA GLU A 2 1.03 1.91 -6.96
C GLU A 2 0.14 0.90 -6.25
N LEU A 3 0.28 0.79 -4.92
CA LEU A 3 -0.49 -0.11 -4.07
C LEU A 3 -1.38 0.72 -3.15
N GLU A 4 -2.68 0.75 -3.44
CA GLU A 4 -3.70 1.40 -2.59
C GLU A 4 -4.03 0.48 -1.40
N ILE A 5 -3.22 0.56 -0.35
CA ILE A 5 -3.26 -0.40 0.77
C ILE A 5 -4.34 -0.10 1.81
N THR A 6 -5.00 1.05 1.71
CA THR A 6 -6.03 1.49 2.64
C THR A 6 -6.93 2.54 2.00
N GLY A 7 -8.25 2.50 2.26
CA GLY A 7 -9.16 3.60 1.99
C GLY A 7 -9.25 4.60 3.16
N PHE A 8 -8.88 4.17 4.37
CA PHE A 8 -8.88 4.99 5.58
C PHE A 8 -7.89 6.15 5.50
N CYS A 9 -8.37 7.36 5.80
CA CYS A 9 -7.58 8.58 5.88
C CYS A 9 -8.06 9.44 7.05
N GLN A 10 -7.16 10.12 7.76
CA GLN A 10 -7.52 11.07 8.82
C GLN A 10 -8.17 12.37 8.31
N LEU A 11 -8.19 12.60 6.99
CA LEU A 11 -8.73 13.80 6.35
C LEU A 11 -9.89 13.47 5.40
N LYS A 12 -10.68 14.50 5.05
CA LYS A 12 -11.80 14.43 4.09
C LYS A 12 -11.65 15.51 3.02
N CYS A 13 -10.67 15.34 2.14
CA CYS A 13 -10.28 16.33 1.15
C CYS A 13 -11.34 16.46 0.04
N LYS A 14 -11.75 17.69 -0.31
CA LYS A 14 -12.76 17.95 -1.36
C LYS A 14 -12.38 17.44 -2.76
N HIS A 15 -11.09 17.23 -2.99
CA HIS A 15 -10.52 16.81 -4.27
C HIS A 15 -9.92 15.40 -4.20
N CYS A 16 -10.26 14.61 -3.17
CA CYS A 16 -9.78 13.23 -3.07
C CYS A 16 -10.43 12.38 -4.18
N TYR A 17 -9.63 11.85 -5.10
CA TYR A 17 -10.17 11.03 -6.19
C TYR A 17 -10.71 9.68 -5.68
N ALA A 18 -10.16 9.17 -4.57
CA ALA A 18 -10.49 7.87 -3.98
C ALA A 18 -11.60 7.94 -2.93
N ASP A 19 -12.14 9.14 -2.65
CA ASP A 19 -13.11 9.40 -1.58
C ASP A 19 -12.69 8.83 -0.21
N SER A 20 -11.38 8.80 0.03
CA SER A 20 -10.79 8.37 1.29
C SER A 20 -11.18 9.30 2.42
N SER A 21 -11.50 8.73 3.58
CA SER A 21 -12.04 9.46 4.70
C SER A 21 -11.81 8.73 6.03
N PRO A 22 -12.10 9.38 7.18
CA PRO A 22 -12.10 8.70 8.47
C PRO A 22 -13.20 7.63 8.59
N GLU A 23 -14.18 7.65 7.69
CA GLU A 23 -15.27 6.68 7.62
C GLU A 23 -14.95 5.47 6.72
N SER A 24 -13.88 5.54 5.92
CA SER A 24 -13.45 4.46 5.03
C SER A 24 -12.70 3.37 5.81
N ASP A 25 -12.68 2.15 5.29
CA ASP A 25 -11.95 1.03 5.89
C ASP A 25 -10.56 0.82 5.26
N HIS A 26 -9.80 -0.15 5.77
CA HIS A 26 -8.51 -0.56 5.21
C HIS A 26 -8.64 -1.49 3.99
N GLY A 27 -9.84 -1.61 3.41
CA GLY A 27 -10.16 -2.60 2.39
C GLY A 27 -10.28 -4.02 2.95
N THR A 28 -10.39 -4.99 2.03
CA THR A 28 -10.57 -6.42 2.36
C THR A 28 -9.28 -7.23 2.28
N MET A 29 -8.20 -6.65 1.72
CA MET A 29 -6.91 -7.33 1.58
C MET A 29 -6.15 -7.34 2.91
N THR A 30 -5.74 -8.52 3.33
CA THR A 30 -4.87 -8.72 4.50
C THR A 30 -3.43 -8.34 4.16
N ALA A 31 -2.57 -8.21 5.17
CA ALA A 31 -1.14 -8.04 4.94
C ALA A 31 -0.56 -9.19 4.09
N ASP A 32 -0.97 -10.43 4.34
CA ASP A 32 -0.51 -11.59 3.58
C ASP A 32 -0.95 -11.55 2.11
N ASP A 33 -2.10 -10.94 1.80
CA ASP A 33 -2.51 -10.68 0.41
C ASP A 33 -1.56 -9.68 -0.27
N TRP A 34 -1.19 -8.61 0.43
CA TRP A 34 -0.25 -7.62 -0.09
C TRP A 34 1.16 -8.17 -0.26
N GLU A 35 1.62 -9.03 0.64
CA GLU A 35 2.91 -9.71 0.48
C GLU A 35 2.95 -10.55 -0.81
N ARG A 36 1.88 -11.30 -1.09
CA ARG A 36 1.76 -12.05 -2.36
C ARG A 36 1.83 -11.13 -3.58
N VAL A 37 1.14 -9.98 -3.54
CA VAL A 37 1.21 -8.99 -4.64
C VAL A 37 2.62 -8.44 -4.83
N ILE A 38 3.35 -8.19 -3.73
CA ILE A 38 4.73 -7.70 -3.79
C ILE A 38 5.67 -8.78 -4.37
N ASP A 39 5.50 -10.03 -3.96
CA ASP A 39 6.27 -11.17 -4.49
C ASP A 39 5.99 -11.37 -5.98
N ASP A 40 4.73 -11.30 -6.41
CA ASP A 40 4.34 -11.39 -7.81
C ASP A 40 4.94 -10.23 -8.64
N ALA A 41 4.91 -9.01 -8.09
CA ALA A 41 5.51 -7.85 -8.74
C ALA A 41 7.03 -8.01 -8.92
N GLN A 42 7.71 -8.56 -7.90
CA GLN A 42 9.14 -8.84 -7.99
C GLN A 42 9.42 -9.92 -9.05
N ALA A 43 8.63 -10.99 -9.11
CA ALA A 43 8.75 -12.05 -10.12
C ALA A 43 8.54 -11.50 -11.55
N LEU A 44 7.70 -10.48 -11.69
CA LEU A 44 7.46 -9.75 -12.94
C LEU A 44 8.50 -8.65 -13.23
N SER A 45 9.57 -8.57 -12.44
CA SER A 45 10.64 -7.56 -12.59
C SER A 45 10.15 -6.11 -12.46
N VAL A 46 9.07 -5.88 -11.69
CA VAL A 46 8.71 -4.52 -11.26
C VAL A 46 9.83 -3.98 -10.39
N ASP A 47 10.37 -2.83 -10.74
CA ASP A 47 11.52 -2.25 -10.03
C ASP A 47 11.11 -1.21 -8.97
N THR A 48 9.85 -0.77 -8.95
CA THR A 48 9.41 0.29 -8.03
C THR A 48 8.01 0.02 -7.50
N VAL A 49 7.84 0.13 -6.19
CA VAL A 49 6.55 0.06 -5.49
C VAL A 49 6.33 1.36 -4.75
N GLN A 50 5.12 1.91 -4.86
CA GLN A 50 4.67 3.08 -4.12
C GLN A 50 3.45 2.69 -3.29
N PHE A 51 3.55 2.81 -1.97
CA PHE A 51 2.39 2.67 -1.09
C PHE A 51 1.57 3.95 -1.14
N ILE A 52 0.31 3.81 -1.54
CA ILE A 52 -0.68 4.89 -1.64
C ILE A 52 -1.98 4.46 -0.93
N GLY A 53 -3.04 5.26 -1.12
CA GLY A 53 -4.35 5.03 -0.51
C GLY A 53 -4.49 5.77 0.79
N GLY A 54 -5.73 6.24 1.05
CA GLY A 54 -6.08 7.18 2.10
C GLY A 54 -4.88 7.93 2.65
N GLU A 55 -4.50 7.60 3.89
CA GLU A 55 -3.16 7.91 4.40
C GLU A 55 -2.41 6.59 4.69
N PRO A 56 -1.37 6.23 3.91
CA PRO A 56 -0.69 4.94 4.04
C PRO A 56 -0.09 4.73 5.42
N THR A 57 0.38 5.80 6.07
CA THR A 57 0.99 5.72 7.41
C THR A 57 0.01 5.32 8.51
N LEU A 58 -1.30 5.31 8.22
CA LEU A 58 -2.34 4.81 9.12
C LEU A 58 -2.68 3.34 8.91
N TYR A 59 -2.14 2.69 7.88
CA TYR A 59 -2.32 1.25 7.70
C TYR A 59 -1.44 0.48 8.71
N PRO A 60 -2.00 -0.34 9.61
CA PRO A 60 -1.26 -0.94 10.73
C PRO A 60 -0.04 -1.77 10.31
N GLU A 61 -0.15 -2.44 9.16
CA GLU A 61 0.88 -3.37 8.67
C GLU A 61 1.83 -2.73 7.66
N LEU A 62 1.77 -1.40 7.44
CA LEU A 62 2.71 -0.71 6.55
C LEU A 62 4.18 -1.00 6.90
N PRO A 63 4.62 -0.98 8.18
CA PRO A 63 6.01 -1.28 8.52
C PRO A 63 6.46 -2.68 8.04
N ARG A 64 5.57 -3.68 8.09
CA ARG A 64 5.83 -5.03 7.61
C ARG A 64 6.07 -5.04 6.10
N LEU A 65 5.20 -4.37 5.34
CA LEU A 65 5.30 -4.29 3.88
C LEU A 65 6.53 -3.50 3.42
N VAL A 66 6.88 -2.41 4.11
CA VAL A 66 8.10 -1.63 3.82
C VAL A 66 9.35 -2.46 4.05
N VAL A 67 9.40 -3.26 5.12
CA VAL A 67 10.53 -4.18 5.37
C VAL A 67 10.62 -5.26 4.30
N LEU A 68 9.49 -5.80 3.82
CA LEU A 68 9.49 -6.77 2.73
C LEU A 68 10.09 -6.17 1.45
N VAL A 69 9.59 -5.01 1.01
CA VAL A 69 10.11 -4.31 -0.19
C VAL A 69 11.59 -3.96 0.00
N GLY A 70 11.98 -3.51 1.19
CA GLY A 70 13.39 -3.17 1.49
C GLY A 70 14.35 -4.35 1.51
N ARG A 71 13.85 -5.58 1.67
CA ARG A 71 14.64 -6.81 1.54
C ARG A 71 14.63 -7.37 0.12
N GLY A 72 13.67 -6.97 -0.70
CA GLY A 72 13.49 -7.47 -2.06
C GLY A 72 14.66 -7.10 -2.97
N VAL A 73 15.34 -8.11 -3.51
CA VAL A 73 16.34 -7.91 -4.57
C VAL A 73 15.62 -7.46 -5.84
N GLY A 74 15.83 -6.21 -6.26
CA GLY A 74 15.28 -5.69 -7.53
C GLY A 74 14.40 -4.46 -7.39
N PHE A 75 13.85 -4.19 -6.21
CA PHE A 75 13.19 -2.91 -5.95
C PHE A 75 14.24 -1.79 -5.77
N ARG A 76 14.00 -0.66 -6.42
CA ARG A 76 14.78 0.57 -6.34
C ARG A 76 14.13 1.50 -5.33
N PHE A 77 14.98 2.17 -4.56
CA PHE A 77 14.62 3.27 -3.67
C PHE A 77 15.02 4.61 -4.31
#